data_AF-A0A6J4IQH4-F1
#
_entry.id   AF-A0A6J4IQH4-F1
#
_cell.length_a   1.000
_cell.length_b   1.000
_cell.length_c   1.000
_cell.angle_alpha   90.00
_cell.angle_beta   90.00
_cell.angle_gamma   90.00
#
_symmetry.space_group_name_H-M   'P 1'
#
loop_
_entity.id
_entity.type
_entity.pdbx_description
1 polymer ?
#
loop_
_entity_poly.entity_id
_entity_poly.type
_entity_poly.pdbx_seq_one_letter_code
_entity_poly.pdbx_strand_id
1 'polypeptide(L)'
;MGHAWQWTRRGATRRGSGLTAQAVRLAQMPARVLALLTLIGALCLGVSPVAAQGTGVTGSTAGAGATSGSGAPSGAMSANGIEVLESVAQAAFGTETREVRFLLRARSESATDRIKTVTLLYQVDGSPVENTAQPNYQPGGTVSAVYIWRVAGVLLPGSDVAYRWQIETEGGRKLTSSSQTVAFTDARFTWRDSQADQVVVYWHSPDAQTGTSLADEAKKVQAKLRTDYGLTLDKPVRVYAYTRQQDYMSALASGARQVEGAMTVGTDRIFLLAPGGTTGMTNATQALRHELPAAVFAQKTDNPYGPPPRWLSQGFGLFMAGETISEQNYKALGQLAQNNRLLPLRTLNGNFPTSDRDRSLAYVQSLSVVNWMYDTYGPEKVKALLAAFKEGSTVEDAVKKGLGVSFDQFETRWKNAVKNGSAAKSASQNGARASGEAAQTGDGGLMDRFFGPTIAYWRGILGPSAPAVIIGVTAVVVLGIVAVIGGTIFSAVRGARSED
;
A
#
# COMPACT_ATOMS: atom_id res chain seq x y z
N MET A 1 50.16 28.43 31.02
CA MET A 1 49.46 29.17 32.10
C MET A 1 47.98 28.84 31.94
N GLY A 2 47.47 27.75 32.52
CA GLY A 2 46.87 27.63 33.86
C GLY A 2 45.33 27.63 33.68
N HIS A 3 44.48 26.74 34.18
CA HIS A 3 44.54 25.60 35.10
C HIS A 3 43.42 24.60 34.72
N ALA A 4 43.59 23.33 35.08
CA ALA A 4 42.64 22.24 34.96
C ALA A 4 41.48 22.31 35.99
N TRP A 5 40.41 21.53 35.80
CA TRP A 5 40.06 20.35 36.64
C TRP A 5 38.70 19.72 36.23
N GLN A 6 38.67 18.39 36.29
CA GLN A 6 37.59 17.44 35.95
C GLN A 6 36.69 17.08 37.17
N TRP A 7 35.69 16.18 36.94
CA TRP A 7 34.96 15.26 37.88
C TRP A 7 33.57 15.77 38.38
N THR A 8 32.45 15.01 38.55
CA THR A 8 32.05 13.59 38.33
C THR A 8 30.52 13.36 38.43
N ARG A 9 30.09 12.14 38.09
CA ARG A 9 28.78 11.45 38.26
C ARG A 9 28.27 11.21 39.71
N ARG A 10 26.97 10.83 39.77
CA ARG A 10 26.14 10.14 40.81
C ARG A 10 25.24 11.12 41.60
N GLY A 11 23.97 10.86 41.91
CA GLY A 11 23.15 9.64 41.86
C GLY A 11 22.41 9.48 43.20
N ALA A 12 21.08 9.72 43.19
CA ALA A 12 20.03 9.25 44.11
C ALA A 12 20.09 9.54 45.63
N THR A 13 18.99 10.09 46.21
CA THR A 13 18.00 9.32 47.01
C THR A 13 16.86 10.19 47.62
N ARG A 14 15.60 9.70 47.41
CA ARG A 14 14.41 9.61 48.32
C ARG A 14 13.83 10.89 49.00
N ARG A 15 12.53 11.08 49.24
CA ARG A 15 11.29 10.25 49.33
C ARG A 15 10.08 11.21 49.45
N GLY A 16 8.86 10.83 49.02
CA GLY A 16 7.62 11.31 49.67
C GLY A 16 6.40 11.62 48.78
N SER A 17 5.35 10.77 48.89
CA SER A 17 3.91 11.04 48.71
C SER A 17 3.35 11.44 47.32
N GLY A 18 2.59 10.52 46.72
CA GLY A 18 1.75 10.80 45.55
C GLY A 18 0.81 9.64 45.21
N LEU A 19 0.09 9.09 46.19
CA LEU A 19 -0.90 8.02 45.99
C LEU A 19 -2.35 8.40 46.35
N THR A 20 -2.66 9.70 46.45
CA THR A 20 -4.01 10.16 46.89
C THR A 20 -4.77 11.01 45.88
N ALA A 21 -4.36 11.06 44.61
CA ALA A 21 -5.08 11.84 43.58
C ALA A 21 -5.90 11.01 42.58
N GLN A 22 -5.70 9.68 42.49
CA GLN A 22 -6.47 8.82 41.58
C GLN A 22 -7.71 8.18 42.21
N ALA A 23 -7.83 8.17 43.55
CA ALA A 23 -8.96 7.55 44.24
C ALA A 23 -10.23 8.43 44.31
N VAL A 24 -10.15 9.72 43.96
CA VAL A 24 -11.27 10.68 44.13
C VAL A 24 -12.05 10.96 42.83
N ARG A 25 -11.58 10.51 41.65
CA ARG A 25 -12.30 10.72 40.37
C ARG A 25 -13.14 9.53 39.87
N LEU A 26 -13.20 8.43 40.60
CA LEU A 26 -14.03 7.27 40.27
C LEU A 26 -15.45 7.31 40.87
N ALA A 27 -15.76 8.29 41.73
CA ALA A 27 -17.04 8.37 42.44
C ALA A 27 -18.11 9.26 41.77
N GLN A 28 -17.88 9.75 40.53
CA GLN A 28 -18.83 10.64 39.82
C GLN A 28 -19.12 10.22 38.36
N MET A 29 -18.96 8.93 38.02
CA MET A 29 -19.30 8.44 36.69
C MET A 29 -20.71 7.83 36.63
N PRO A 30 -21.49 8.10 35.57
CA PRO A 30 -22.81 7.50 35.38
C PRO A 30 -22.71 5.98 35.23
N ALA A 31 -23.65 5.25 35.84
CA ALA A 31 -23.63 3.78 36.01
C ALA A 31 -23.42 2.93 34.73
N ARG A 32 -23.60 3.51 33.53
CA ARG A 32 -23.32 2.85 32.24
C ARG A 32 -21.82 2.71 31.94
N VAL A 33 -20.96 3.50 32.58
CA VAL A 33 -19.50 3.45 32.38
C VAL A 33 -18.82 2.38 33.26
N LEU A 34 -19.44 1.99 34.39
CA LEU A 34 -18.94 0.92 35.24
C LEU A 34 -19.18 -0.49 34.66
N ALA A 35 -20.26 -0.67 33.88
CA ALA A 35 -20.58 -1.96 33.24
C ALA A 35 -19.71 -2.28 32.02
N LEU A 36 -19.05 -1.28 31.41
CA LEU A 36 -18.18 -1.47 30.25
C LEU A 36 -16.75 -1.88 30.64
N LEU A 37 -16.31 -1.55 31.86
CA LEU A 37 -14.97 -1.88 32.36
C LEU A 37 -14.88 -3.27 33.01
N THR A 38 -16.00 -3.85 33.43
CA THR A 38 -16.07 -5.24 33.92
C THR A 38 -16.17 -6.27 32.78
N LEU A 39 -16.56 -5.88 31.57
CA LEU A 39 -16.60 -6.77 30.41
C LEU A 39 -15.24 -6.94 29.71
N ILE A 40 -14.31 -5.99 29.89
CA ILE A 40 -12.98 -6.01 29.26
C ILE A 40 -11.96 -6.82 30.11
N GLY A 41 -12.23 -7.03 31.40
CA GLY A 41 -11.38 -7.80 32.31
C GLY A 41 -11.58 -9.32 32.28
N ALA A 42 -12.64 -9.83 31.65
CA ALA A 42 -13.04 -11.24 31.73
C ALA A 42 -12.69 -12.10 30.50
N LEU A 43 -11.99 -11.56 29.50
CA LEU A 43 -11.56 -12.31 28.31
C LEU A 43 -10.08 -12.71 28.28
N CYS A 44 -9.35 -12.53 29.40
CA CYS A 44 -7.90 -12.73 29.48
C CYS A 44 -7.45 -13.96 30.31
N LEU A 45 -8.30 -14.91 30.68
CA LEU A 45 -7.86 -16.10 31.44
C LEU A 45 -8.54 -17.38 30.99
N GLY A 46 -7.75 -18.32 30.46
CA GLY A 46 -8.20 -19.67 30.12
C GLY A 46 -7.17 -20.48 29.33
N VAL A 47 -6.06 -20.85 29.98
CA VAL A 47 -5.12 -21.87 29.48
C VAL A 47 -5.19 -23.07 30.41
N SER A 48 -5.37 -24.28 29.86
CA SER A 48 -4.72 -25.51 30.35
C SER A 48 -4.96 -26.70 29.39
N PRO A 49 -4.09 -27.73 29.43
CA PRO A 49 -3.73 -28.56 28.27
C PRO A 49 -4.46 -29.91 28.22
N VAL A 50 -4.50 -30.53 27.04
CA VAL A 50 -4.76 -31.98 26.90
C VAL A 50 -3.74 -32.59 25.95
N ALA A 51 -3.22 -33.74 26.39
CA ALA A 51 -2.12 -34.49 25.84
C ALA A 51 -2.48 -35.31 24.60
N ALA A 52 -1.40 -35.74 23.94
CA ALA A 52 -1.28 -36.45 22.67
C ALA A 52 -2.06 -37.76 22.55
N GLN A 53 -2.35 -38.14 21.31
CA GLN A 53 -2.06 -39.48 20.79
C GLN A 53 -1.82 -39.39 19.27
N GLY A 54 -0.70 -39.95 18.84
CA GLY A 54 -0.28 -39.98 17.44
C GLY A 54 -0.79 -41.21 16.71
N THR A 55 -0.90 -41.11 15.39
CA THR A 55 -0.73 -42.23 14.46
C THR A 55 -0.04 -41.68 13.22
N GLY A 56 1.06 -42.32 12.86
CA GLY A 56 1.86 -41.97 11.69
C GLY A 56 1.22 -42.50 10.41
N VAL A 57 1.34 -41.71 9.34
CA VAL A 57 1.21 -42.22 7.98
C VAL A 57 2.34 -41.60 7.16
N THR A 58 3.19 -42.48 6.66
CA THR A 58 4.27 -42.23 5.71
C THR A 58 3.68 -42.00 4.32
N GLY A 59 4.13 -40.94 3.63
CA GLY A 59 3.64 -40.62 2.29
C GLY A 59 4.48 -39.58 1.57
N SER A 60 5.58 -40.06 0.98
CA SER A 60 6.33 -39.55 -0.19
C SER A 60 6.35 -38.02 -0.44
N THR A 61 7.48 -37.43 -0.08
CA THR A 61 7.90 -36.07 -0.42
C THR A 61 8.54 -35.99 -1.80
N ALA A 62 8.01 -35.15 -2.69
CA ALA A 62 8.78 -34.50 -3.74
C ALA A 62 8.63 -32.99 -3.54
N GLY A 63 9.33 -32.46 -2.54
CA GLY A 63 9.35 -31.04 -2.20
C GLY A 63 10.56 -30.37 -2.82
N ALA A 64 10.33 -29.39 -3.70
CA ALA A 64 11.32 -28.36 -3.98
C ALA A 64 11.39 -27.45 -2.75
N GLY A 65 12.30 -27.78 -1.81
CA GLY A 65 12.54 -26.99 -0.62
C GLY A 65 13.09 -25.62 -1.00
N ALA A 66 12.34 -24.56 -0.66
CA ALA A 66 12.85 -23.20 -0.65
C ALA A 66 13.98 -23.09 0.39
N THR A 67 15.20 -23.30 -0.09
CA THR A 67 16.42 -22.95 0.63
C THR A 67 16.61 -21.44 0.56
N SER A 68 17.24 -20.86 1.58
CA SER A 68 17.72 -19.49 1.63
C SER A 68 18.11 -18.97 0.24
N GLY A 69 17.57 -17.81 -0.17
CA GLY A 69 17.79 -17.19 -1.48
C GLY A 69 19.25 -16.82 -1.71
N SER A 70 20.09 -17.82 -1.93
CA SER A 70 21.44 -17.69 -2.47
C SER A 70 21.29 -17.56 -3.98
N GLY A 71 21.79 -16.47 -4.55
CA GLY A 71 22.02 -16.45 -5.99
C GLY A 71 22.95 -17.62 -6.33
N ALA A 72 22.64 -18.40 -7.38
CA ALA A 72 23.55 -19.45 -7.83
C ALA A 72 24.91 -18.81 -8.16
N PRO A 73 26.04 -19.41 -7.74
CA PRO A 73 27.36 -18.90 -8.10
C PRO A 73 27.45 -18.85 -9.63
N SER A 74 27.88 -17.71 -10.16
CA SER A 74 28.27 -17.65 -11.57
C SER A 74 29.58 -18.44 -11.72
N GLY A 75 29.69 -19.22 -12.80
CA GLY A 75 30.94 -19.89 -13.14
C GLY A 75 32.07 -18.87 -13.31
N ALA A 76 33.31 -19.31 -13.11
CA ALA A 76 34.48 -18.46 -13.31
C ALA A 76 34.43 -17.79 -14.69
N MET A 77 34.60 -16.46 -14.71
CA MET A 77 34.57 -15.66 -15.94
C MET A 77 35.89 -14.91 -16.07
N SER A 78 36.59 -15.09 -17.19
CA SER A 78 37.77 -14.27 -17.52
C SER A 78 37.53 -13.48 -18.80
N ALA A 79 37.90 -12.20 -18.77
CA ALA A 79 37.92 -11.33 -19.94
C ALA A 79 38.90 -10.18 -19.71
N ASN A 80 39.55 -9.69 -20.78
CA ASN A 80 40.49 -8.57 -20.73
C ASN A 80 41.60 -8.73 -19.67
N GLY A 81 42.01 -9.99 -19.40
CA GLY A 81 42.99 -10.38 -18.40
C GLY A 81 42.61 -10.02 -16.96
N ILE A 82 41.30 -10.01 -16.67
CA ILE A 82 40.70 -9.98 -15.34
C ILE A 82 39.85 -11.25 -15.23
N GLU A 83 39.95 -11.95 -14.11
CA GLU A 83 39.18 -13.16 -13.82
C GLU A 83 38.33 -12.98 -12.57
N VAL A 84 37.02 -13.24 -12.69
CA VAL A 84 36.08 -13.37 -11.59
C VAL A 84 36.13 -14.81 -11.10
N LEU A 85 36.62 -14.98 -9.87
CA LEU A 85 36.77 -16.27 -9.21
C LEU A 85 35.49 -16.68 -8.47
N GLU A 86 34.77 -15.71 -7.91
CA GLU A 86 33.54 -15.92 -7.17
C GLU A 86 32.66 -14.68 -7.26
N SER A 87 31.37 -14.87 -7.52
CA SER A 87 30.36 -13.82 -7.39
C SER A 87 29.08 -14.44 -6.85
N VAL A 88 28.74 -14.08 -5.61
CA VAL A 88 27.61 -14.63 -4.87
C VAL A 88 26.87 -13.53 -4.13
N ALA A 89 25.57 -13.70 -3.97
CA ALA A 89 24.74 -12.83 -3.16
C ALA A 89 23.82 -13.66 -2.27
N GLN A 90 23.62 -13.19 -1.04
CA GLN A 90 22.79 -13.83 -0.03
C GLN A 90 21.82 -12.81 0.55
N ALA A 91 20.53 -13.11 0.46
CA ALA A 91 19.48 -12.35 1.11
C ALA A 91 19.20 -12.91 2.51
N ALA A 92 19.09 -12.02 3.50
CA ALA A 92 18.68 -12.34 4.85
C ALA A 92 17.41 -11.57 5.20
N PHE A 93 16.34 -12.31 5.53
CA PHE A 93 15.08 -11.76 6.03
C PHE A 93 14.78 -12.30 7.43
N GLY A 94 15.30 -11.62 8.43
CA GLY A 94 15.09 -11.92 9.84
C GLY A 94 14.27 -10.84 10.56
N THR A 95 13.92 -11.11 11.81
CA THR A 95 13.34 -10.14 12.73
C THR A 95 14.33 -9.03 13.10
N GLU A 96 15.62 -9.36 13.19
CA GLU A 96 16.69 -8.43 13.60
C GLU A 96 17.54 -7.91 12.43
N THR A 97 17.63 -8.69 11.34
CA THR A 97 18.48 -8.38 10.19
C THR A 97 17.70 -8.45 8.89
N ARG A 98 17.75 -7.37 8.11
CA ARG A 98 17.23 -7.33 6.73
C ARG A 98 18.31 -6.77 5.83
N GLU A 99 19.05 -7.66 5.20
CA GLU A 99 20.18 -7.29 4.34
C GLU A 99 20.28 -8.18 3.10
N VAL A 100 20.89 -7.63 2.05
CA VAL A 100 21.42 -8.40 0.93
C VAL A 100 22.93 -8.20 0.94
N ARG A 101 23.67 -9.30 1.08
CA ARG A 101 25.12 -9.30 1.08
C ARG A 101 25.62 -9.78 -0.28
N PHE A 102 26.46 -8.98 -0.92
CA PHE A 102 27.11 -9.28 -2.18
C PHE A 102 28.60 -9.50 -1.93
N LEU A 103 29.14 -10.57 -2.48
CA LEU A 103 30.55 -10.92 -2.38
C LEU A 103 31.12 -11.17 -3.78
N LEU A 104 32.27 -10.58 -4.03
CA LEU A 104 33.07 -10.78 -5.23
C LEU A 104 34.48 -11.18 -4.83
N ARG A 105 35.03 -12.18 -5.51
CA ARG A 105 36.47 -12.43 -5.55
C ARG A 105 36.94 -12.38 -7.00
N ALA A 106 37.96 -11.57 -7.27
CA ALA A 106 38.50 -11.42 -8.61
C ALA A 106 40.02 -11.27 -8.58
N ARG A 107 40.69 -11.62 -9.68
CA ARG A 107 42.14 -11.43 -9.86
C ARG A 107 42.47 -10.79 -11.20
N SER A 108 43.53 -10.00 -11.23
CA SER A 108 44.21 -9.64 -12.47
C SER A 108 45.11 -10.79 -12.90
N GLU A 109 45.11 -11.11 -14.18
CA GLU A 109 46.05 -12.07 -14.77
C GLU A 109 47.45 -11.46 -14.94
N SER A 110 47.58 -10.14 -14.83
CA SER A 110 48.86 -9.43 -14.87
C SER A 110 49.38 -9.14 -13.46
N ALA A 111 50.65 -9.46 -13.22
CA ALA A 111 51.32 -9.17 -11.95
C ALA A 111 51.58 -7.67 -11.73
N THR A 112 51.63 -6.86 -12.79
CA THR A 112 51.96 -5.43 -12.74
C THR A 112 50.74 -4.53 -12.86
N ASP A 113 49.64 -5.02 -13.43
CA ASP A 113 48.42 -4.25 -13.63
C ASP A 113 47.34 -4.68 -12.64
N ARG A 114 47.30 -4.01 -11.49
CA ARG A 114 46.48 -4.38 -10.33
C ARG A 114 45.04 -3.91 -10.49
N ILE A 115 44.09 -4.61 -9.87
CA ILE A 115 42.70 -4.16 -9.80
C ILE A 115 42.65 -2.90 -8.91
N LYS A 116 42.14 -1.81 -9.48
CA LYS A 116 42.02 -0.50 -8.86
C LYS A 116 40.60 -0.22 -8.38
N THR A 117 39.60 -0.53 -9.20
CA THR A 117 38.20 -0.27 -8.85
C THR A 117 37.33 -1.51 -9.00
N VAL A 118 36.38 -1.63 -8.08
CA VAL A 118 35.27 -2.59 -8.11
C VAL A 118 33.99 -1.82 -7.82
N THR A 119 32.98 -1.96 -8.66
CA THR A 119 31.66 -1.34 -8.49
C THR A 119 30.58 -2.39 -8.65
N LEU A 120 29.60 -2.40 -7.75
CA LEU A 120 28.40 -3.21 -7.86
C LEU A 120 27.35 -2.41 -8.65
N LEU A 121 26.82 -3.00 -9.70
CA LEU A 121 25.68 -2.49 -10.46
C LEU A 121 24.46 -3.35 -10.12
N TYR A 122 23.32 -2.75 -9.79
CA TYR A 122 22.12 -3.51 -9.44
C TYR A 122 20.80 -2.83 -9.84
N GLN A 123 19.79 -3.66 -10.10
CA GLN A 123 18.42 -3.29 -10.44
C GLN A 123 17.47 -4.08 -9.54
N VAL A 124 16.37 -3.44 -9.13
CA VAL A 124 15.35 -4.04 -8.27
C VAL A 124 14.07 -4.21 -9.07
N ASP A 125 13.46 -5.39 -8.99
CA ASP A 125 12.12 -5.69 -9.54
C ASP A 125 11.98 -5.34 -11.04
N GLY A 126 13.08 -5.50 -11.80
CA GLY A 126 13.13 -5.20 -13.23
C GLY A 126 13.08 -3.70 -13.58
N SER A 127 13.32 -2.82 -12.60
CA SER A 127 13.41 -1.37 -12.84
C SER A 127 14.41 -1.05 -13.95
N PRO A 128 14.08 -0.14 -14.88
CA PRO A 128 15.02 0.30 -15.91
C PRO A 128 16.18 1.12 -15.33
N VAL A 129 16.08 1.55 -14.06
CA VAL A 129 17.12 2.32 -13.37
C VAL A 129 18.17 1.37 -12.80
N GLU A 130 19.39 1.47 -13.32
CA GLU A 130 20.56 0.81 -12.76
C GLU A 130 21.20 1.66 -11.66
N ASN A 131 21.35 1.06 -10.50
CA ASN A 131 21.96 1.67 -9.33
C ASN A 131 23.41 1.20 -9.20
N THR A 132 24.26 2.05 -8.63
CA THR A 132 25.66 1.70 -8.36
C THR A 132 25.93 1.70 -6.87
N ALA A 133 26.74 0.75 -6.39
CA ALA A 133 27.22 0.70 -5.02
C ALA A 133 28.74 0.47 -4.97
N GLN A 134 29.37 1.05 -3.96
CA GLN A 134 30.80 0.91 -3.71
C GLN A 134 31.02 -0.14 -2.61
N PRO A 135 31.53 -1.34 -2.94
CA PRO A 135 31.86 -2.36 -1.95
C PRO A 135 33.07 -1.96 -1.11
N ASN A 136 33.23 -2.60 0.05
CA ASN A 136 34.48 -2.56 0.82
C ASN A 136 35.47 -3.60 0.26
N TYR A 137 36.67 -3.15 -0.10
CA TYR A 137 37.78 -3.99 -0.57
C TYR A 137 39.11 -3.22 -0.46
N GLN A 138 40.22 -3.91 -0.70
CA GLN A 138 41.54 -3.31 -0.89
C GLN A 138 42.01 -3.57 -2.33
N PRO A 139 42.45 -2.53 -3.09
CA PRO A 139 43.04 -2.70 -4.42
C PRO A 139 44.25 -3.63 -4.43
N GLY A 140 44.42 -4.43 -5.48
CA GLY A 140 45.48 -5.44 -5.52
C GLY A 140 45.44 -6.36 -6.74
N GLY A 141 46.40 -7.29 -6.82
CA GLY A 141 46.41 -8.32 -7.86
C GLY A 141 45.26 -9.32 -7.71
N THR A 142 44.82 -9.58 -6.48
CA THR A 142 43.58 -10.30 -6.16
C THR A 142 42.79 -9.44 -5.18
N VAL A 143 41.49 -9.32 -5.39
CA VAL A 143 40.59 -8.55 -4.53
C VAL A 143 39.45 -9.42 -4.03
N SER A 144 39.05 -9.19 -2.78
CA SER A 144 37.81 -9.69 -2.20
C SER A 144 36.97 -8.48 -1.80
N ALA A 145 35.83 -8.30 -2.45
CA ALA A 145 34.96 -7.16 -2.25
C ALA A 145 33.63 -7.60 -1.61
N VAL A 146 33.18 -6.84 -0.62
CA VAL A 146 31.94 -7.11 0.10
C VAL A 146 31.09 -5.85 0.15
N TYR A 147 29.85 -5.97 -0.29
CA TYR A 147 28.83 -4.94 -0.10
C TYR A 147 27.68 -5.50 0.72
N ILE A 148 27.33 -4.84 1.82
CA ILE A 148 26.19 -5.19 2.66
C ILE A 148 25.13 -4.10 2.48
N TRP A 149 24.06 -4.45 1.80
CA TRP A 149 22.93 -3.55 1.63
C TRP A 149 21.90 -3.80 2.73
N ARG A 150 21.73 -2.85 3.66
CA ARG A 150 20.64 -2.89 4.64
C ARG A 150 19.35 -2.43 3.96
N VAL A 151 18.37 -3.32 3.87
CA VAL A 151 17.17 -3.15 3.02
C VAL A 151 15.87 -3.00 3.80
N ALA A 152 15.95 -2.87 5.12
CA ALA A 152 14.78 -2.62 5.96
C ALA A 152 14.02 -1.36 5.50
N GLY A 153 12.74 -1.51 5.16
CA GLY A 153 11.89 -0.42 4.66
C GLY A 153 12.15 -0.04 3.19
N VAL A 154 13.07 -0.71 2.51
CA VAL A 154 13.42 -0.46 1.10
C VAL A 154 12.97 -1.62 0.23
N LEU A 155 13.37 -2.86 0.56
CA LEU A 155 12.90 -4.06 -0.12
C LEU A 155 11.79 -4.73 0.67
N LEU A 156 10.78 -5.18 -0.07
CA LEU A 156 9.72 -6.03 0.44
C LEU A 156 9.97 -7.49 0.02
N PRO A 157 9.47 -8.49 0.76
CA PRO A 157 9.59 -9.88 0.37
C PRO A 157 9.12 -10.13 -1.08
N GLY A 158 9.76 -11.09 -1.73
CA GLY A 158 9.51 -11.40 -3.13
C GLY A 158 10.15 -10.41 -4.11
N SER A 159 10.94 -9.45 -3.64
CA SER A 159 11.74 -8.61 -4.54
C SER A 159 12.86 -9.41 -5.18
N ASP A 160 13.16 -9.11 -6.43
CA ASP A 160 14.29 -9.68 -7.17
C ASP A 160 15.35 -8.61 -7.41
N VAL A 161 16.59 -8.86 -6.98
CA VAL A 161 17.71 -7.95 -7.18
C VAL A 161 18.63 -8.54 -8.24
N ALA A 162 18.56 -8.01 -9.45
CA ALA A 162 19.53 -8.30 -10.50
C ALA A 162 20.80 -7.49 -10.24
N TYR A 163 21.97 -8.11 -10.31
CA TYR A 163 23.24 -7.45 -10.06
C TYR A 163 24.35 -7.95 -10.98
N ARG A 164 25.38 -7.13 -11.15
CA ARG A 164 26.64 -7.48 -11.82
C ARG A 164 27.77 -6.60 -11.28
N TRP A 165 29.01 -7.00 -11.55
CA TRP A 165 30.20 -6.27 -11.12
C TRP A 165 30.87 -5.60 -12.31
N GLN A 166 31.38 -4.39 -12.08
CA GLN A 166 32.31 -3.71 -12.97
C GLN A 166 33.66 -3.58 -12.27
N ILE A 167 34.72 -4.06 -12.92
CA ILE A 167 36.08 -4.14 -12.39
C ILE A 167 37.00 -3.37 -13.34
N GLU A 168 37.88 -2.54 -12.80
CA GLU A 168 38.90 -1.82 -13.58
C GLU A 168 40.29 -1.96 -12.95
N THR A 169 41.30 -2.09 -13.79
CA THR A 169 42.71 -2.12 -13.38
C THR A 169 43.38 -0.75 -13.45
N GLU A 170 44.59 -0.62 -12.92
CA GLU A 170 45.40 0.60 -12.98
C GLU A 170 45.76 1.01 -14.42
N GLY A 171 46.00 0.02 -15.29
CA GLY A 171 46.23 0.15 -16.72
C GLY A 171 44.95 0.36 -17.55
N GLY A 172 43.78 0.49 -16.90
CA GLY A 172 42.51 0.83 -17.54
C GLY A 172 41.77 -0.33 -18.20
N ARG A 173 42.20 -1.59 -17.98
CA ARG A 173 41.44 -2.76 -18.45
C ARG A 173 40.16 -2.90 -17.64
N LYS A 174 39.07 -3.24 -18.31
CA LYS A 174 37.73 -3.35 -17.72
C LYS A 174 37.10 -4.71 -17.95
N LEU A 175 36.39 -5.21 -16.94
CA LEU A 175 35.52 -6.37 -17.05
C LEU A 175 34.17 -6.04 -16.42
N THR A 176 33.09 -6.43 -17.10
CA THR A 176 31.74 -6.47 -16.53
C THR A 176 31.31 -7.93 -16.44
N SER A 177 30.93 -8.37 -15.24
CA SER A 177 30.51 -9.76 -15.03
C SER A 177 29.16 -10.04 -15.69
N SER A 178 28.83 -11.33 -15.87
CA SER A 178 27.46 -11.75 -16.17
C SER A 178 26.49 -11.26 -15.08
N SER A 179 25.25 -10.96 -15.47
CA SER A 179 24.20 -10.61 -14.51
C SER A 179 23.72 -11.84 -13.75
N GLN A 180 23.54 -11.68 -12.44
CA GLN A 180 22.96 -12.68 -11.53
C GLN A 180 21.77 -12.06 -10.82
N THR A 181 20.87 -12.89 -10.29
CA THR A 181 19.71 -12.44 -9.52
C THR A 181 19.73 -13.09 -8.14
N VAL A 182 19.40 -12.29 -7.12
CA VAL A 182 19.13 -12.77 -5.77
C VAL A 182 17.71 -12.39 -5.38
N ALA A 183 16.93 -13.39 -4.97
CA ALA A 183 15.56 -13.19 -4.50
C ALA A 183 15.56 -12.84 -3.01
N PHE A 184 14.93 -11.73 -2.65
CA PHE A 184 14.73 -11.30 -1.28
C PHE A 184 13.41 -11.87 -0.75
N THR A 185 13.44 -13.11 -0.28
CA THR A 185 12.25 -13.83 0.22
C THR A 185 12.13 -13.75 1.74
N ASP A 186 10.89 -13.87 2.26
CA ASP A 186 10.64 -13.95 3.70
C ASP A 186 11.04 -15.34 4.23
N ALA A 187 12.31 -15.48 4.60
CA ALA A 187 12.91 -16.73 5.04
C ALA A 187 12.46 -17.20 6.44
N ARG A 188 11.56 -16.47 7.11
CA ARG A 188 10.97 -16.89 8.40
C ARG A 188 10.04 -18.10 8.24
N PHE A 189 9.60 -18.38 7.00
CA PHE A 189 8.62 -19.40 6.70
C PHE A 189 9.09 -20.32 5.58
N THR A 190 8.68 -21.59 5.67
CA THR A 190 8.71 -22.50 4.52
C THR A 190 7.43 -22.31 3.73
N TRP A 191 7.54 -21.59 2.61
CA TRP A 191 6.41 -21.31 1.73
C TRP A 191 6.01 -22.56 0.93
N ARG A 192 4.72 -22.77 0.81
CA ARG A 192 4.05 -23.64 -0.16
C ARG A 192 3.48 -22.76 -1.26
N ASP A 193 3.30 -23.32 -2.45
CA ASP A 193 2.76 -22.59 -3.58
C ASP A 193 1.65 -23.34 -4.32
N SER A 194 0.83 -22.57 -5.01
CA SER A 194 -0.27 -23.03 -5.87
C SER A 194 -0.44 -21.99 -6.97
N GLN A 195 -0.57 -22.44 -8.20
CA GLN A 195 -0.62 -21.56 -9.37
C GLN A 195 -1.99 -21.61 -10.03
N ALA A 196 -2.50 -20.43 -10.38
CA ALA A 196 -3.69 -20.22 -11.19
C ALA A 196 -3.37 -19.24 -12.33
N ASP A 197 -3.12 -19.78 -13.52
CA ASP A 197 -2.70 -19.02 -14.71
C ASP A 197 -1.43 -18.18 -14.42
N GLN A 198 -1.55 -16.85 -14.46
CA GLN A 198 -0.46 -15.92 -14.19
C GLN A 198 -0.33 -15.55 -12.70
N VAL A 199 -1.13 -16.13 -11.81
CA VAL A 199 -1.07 -15.85 -10.37
C VAL A 199 -0.47 -17.04 -9.63
N VAL A 200 0.57 -16.79 -8.83
CA VAL A 200 1.16 -17.79 -7.92
C VAL A 200 0.86 -17.37 -6.48
N VAL A 201 0.19 -18.23 -5.73
CA VAL A 201 -0.15 -18.01 -4.33
C VAL A 201 0.85 -18.75 -3.45
N TYR A 202 1.55 -18.02 -2.60
CA TYR A 202 2.42 -18.53 -1.55
C TYR A 202 1.72 -18.45 -0.19
N TRP A 203 1.72 -19.55 0.56
CA TRP A 203 1.24 -19.58 1.95
C TRP A 203 2.14 -20.45 2.81
N HIS A 204 2.06 -20.30 4.14
CA HIS A 204 2.90 -21.06 5.06
C HIS A 204 2.11 -21.83 6.13
N SER A 205 0.77 -21.71 6.14
CA SER A 205 -0.07 -22.52 7.04
C SER A 205 -0.05 -24.01 6.63
N PRO A 206 -0.18 -24.94 7.58
CA PRO A 206 -0.26 -26.37 7.26
C PRO A 206 -1.51 -26.75 6.47
N ASP A 207 -2.58 -25.95 6.56
CA ASP A 207 -3.80 -26.10 5.77
C ASP A 207 -3.52 -25.85 4.28
N ALA A 208 -3.64 -26.90 3.46
CA ALA A 208 -3.49 -26.83 2.00
C ALA A 208 -4.69 -26.17 1.31
N GLN A 209 -5.84 -26.11 1.99
CA GLN A 209 -7.05 -25.51 1.44
C GLN A 209 -6.91 -23.98 1.30
N THR A 210 -6.08 -23.34 2.13
CA THR A 210 -5.74 -21.91 2.01
C THR A 210 -5.22 -21.57 0.61
N GLY A 211 -4.16 -22.26 0.17
CA GLY A 211 -3.54 -22.01 -1.13
C GLY A 211 -4.48 -22.28 -2.30
N THR A 212 -5.20 -23.40 -2.23
CA THR A 212 -6.15 -23.81 -3.29
C THR A 212 -7.31 -22.82 -3.40
N SER A 213 -7.92 -22.42 -2.28
CA SER A 213 -9.06 -21.48 -2.27
C SER A 213 -8.68 -20.10 -2.83
N LEU A 214 -7.49 -19.60 -2.49
CA LEU A 214 -6.99 -18.33 -3.01
C LEU A 214 -6.61 -18.42 -4.50
N ALA A 215 -6.02 -19.53 -4.94
CA ALA A 215 -5.73 -19.76 -6.36
C ALA A 215 -7.01 -19.85 -7.20
N ASP A 216 -8.02 -20.58 -6.71
CA ASP A 216 -9.33 -20.67 -7.37
C ASP A 216 -10.03 -19.30 -7.45
N GLU A 217 -9.95 -18.50 -6.39
CA GLU A 217 -10.48 -17.14 -6.39
C GLU A 217 -9.71 -16.24 -7.39
N ALA A 218 -8.38 -16.32 -7.41
CA ALA A 218 -7.57 -15.60 -8.39
C ALA A 218 -7.93 -15.99 -9.84
N LYS A 219 -8.23 -17.26 -10.10
CA LYS A 219 -8.68 -17.75 -11.41
C LYS A 219 -10.01 -17.12 -11.81
N LYS A 220 -11.00 -17.08 -10.90
CA LYS A 220 -12.30 -16.45 -11.14
C LYS A 220 -12.16 -14.96 -11.45
N VAL A 221 -11.35 -14.24 -10.67
CA VAL A 221 -11.11 -12.81 -10.89
C VAL A 221 -10.42 -12.56 -12.23
N GLN A 222 -9.39 -13.35 -12.58
CA GLN A 222 -8.75 -13.24 -13.90
C GLN A 222 -9.72 -13.53 -15.05
N ALA A 223 -10.56 -14.57 -14.93
CA ALA A 223 -11.57 -14.89 -15.93
C ALA A 223 -12.57 -13.73 -16.10
N LYS A 224 -13.04 -13.16 -15.00
CA LYS A 224 -13.95 -12.01 -15.01
C LYS A 224 -13.31 -10.79 -15.68
N LEU A 225 -12.09 -10.41 -15.29
CA LEU A 225 -11.38 -9.28 -15.89
C LEU A 225 -11.18 -9.45 -17.40
N ARG A 226 -10.88 -10.67 -17.84
CA ARG A 226 -10.70 -11.00 -19.24
C ARG A 226 -12.01 -10.93 -20.02
N THR A 227 -13.08 -11.57 -19.53
CA THR A 227 -14.36 -11.69 -20.24
C THR A 227 -15.14 -10.38 -20.25
N ASP A 228 -15.26 -9.72 -19.09
CA ASP A 228 -16.16 -8.56 -18.95
C ASP A 228 -15.49 -7.27 -19.44
N TYR A 229 -14.16 -7.18 -19.30
CA TYR A 229 -13.42 -5.93 -19.51
C TYR A 229 -12.29 -6.07 -20.54
N GLY A 230 -11.98 -7.27 -21.02
CA GLY A 230 -10.86 -7.50 -21.94
C GLY A 230 -9.50 -7.13 -21.33
N LEU A 231 -9.36 -7.28 -20.01
CA LEU A 231 -8.14 -6.97 -19.27
C LEU A 231 -7.48 -8.25 -18.77
N THR A 232 -6.17 -8.33 -18.97
CA THR A 232 -5.33 -9.46 -18.54
C THR A 232 -4.09 -8.93 -17.83
N LEU A 233 -3.43 -9.80 -17.06
CA LEU A 233 -2.10 -9.51 -16.55
C LEU A 233 -1.09 -9.52 -17.72
N ASP A 234 -0.21 -8.52 -17.76
CA ASP A 234 0.94 -8.45 -18.66
C ASP A 234 2.10 -9.33 -18.15
N LYS A 235 2.19 -9.54 -16.83
CA LYS A 235 3.19 -10.40 -16.19
C LYS A 235 2.64 -11.11 -14.96
N PRO A 236 3.28 -12.22 -14.52
CA PRO A 236 2.81 -12.96 -13.36
C PRO A 236 2.72 -12.10 -12.09
N VAL A 237 1.77 -12.45 -11.22
CA VAL A 237 1.57 -11.84 -9.91
C VAL A 237 1.79 -12.89 -8.82
N ARG A 238 2.56 -12.53 -7.80
CA ARG A 238 2.86 -13.36 -6.63
C ARG A 238 2.02 -12.88 -5.45
N VAL A 239 1.19 -13.75 -4.89
CA VAL A 239 0.37 -13.47 -3.71
C VAL A 239 1.03 -14.11 -2.50
N TYR A 240 1.39 -13.33 -1.47
CA TYR A 240 1.95 -13.84 -0.21
C TYR A 240 0.89 -13.79 0.89
N ALA A 241 0.36 -14.96 1.25
CA ALA A 241 -0.69 -15.12 2.24
C ALA A 241 -0.09 -15.42 3.63
N TYR A 242 -0.28 -14.48 4.55
CA TYR A 242 0.17 -14.54 5.94
C TYR A 242 -0.98 -14.93 6.87
N THR A 243 -0.73 -15.86 7.79
CA THR A 243 -1.78 -16.28 8.75
C THR A 243 -1.96 -15.32 9.92
N ARG A 244 -0.89 -14.66 10.38
CA ARG A 244 -0.93 -13.76 11.54
C ARG A 244 -0.70 -12.31 11.14
N GLN A 245 -1.49 -11.41 11.74
CA GLN A 245 -1.39 -9.96 11.52
C GLN A 245 0.04 -9.43 11.72
N GLN A 246 0.74 -9.88 12.76
CA GLN A 246 2.09 -9.41 13.06
C GLN A 246 3.12 -9.82 12.00
N ASP A 247 2.95 -10.99 11.37
CA ASP A 247 3.87 -11.48 10.34
C ASP A 247 3.68 -10.70 9.04
N TYR A 248 2.42 -10.44 8.69
CA TYR A 248 2.01 -9.55 7.60
C TYR A 248 2.54 -8.12 7.78
N MET A 249 2.26 -7.50 8.93
CA MET A 249 2.66 -6.13 9.22
C MET A 249 4.19 -5.96 9.24
N SER A 250 4.91 -6.94 9.80
CA SER A 250 6.37 -6.91 9.79
C SER A 250 6.93 -7.14 8.40
N ALA A 251 6.32 -7.99 7.56
CA ALA A 251 6.74 -8.19 6.17
C ALA A 251 6.74 -6.90 5.36
N LEU A 252 5.69 -6.10 5.52
CA LEU A 252 5.48 -4.85 4.80
C LEU A 252 6.35 -3.68 5.29
N ALA A 253 7.12 -3.87 6.37
CA ALA A 253 7.86 -2.78 7.04
C ALA A 253 6.99 -1.54 7.35
N SER A 254 5.67 -1.72 7.38
CA SER A 254 4.68 -0.69 7.61
C SER A 254 4.57 -0.50 9.12
N GLY A 255 5.41 0.36 9.68
CA GLY A 255 5.25 0.79 11.07
C GLY A 255 3.83 1.33 11.28
N ALA A 256 3.07 0.74 12.22
CA ALA A 256 1.79 1.16 12.80
C ALA A 256 0.65 1.68 11.89
N ARG A 257 0.82 1.82 10.58
CA ARG A 257 -0.27 2.10 9.64
C ARG A 257 -1.12 0.85 9.54
N GLN A 258 -2.41 0.94 9.86
CA GLN A 258 -3.36 -0.10 9.52
C GLN A 258 -3.31 -0.30 8.00
N VAL A 259 -2.52 -1.26 7.55
CA VAL A 259 -2.66 -1.78 6.20
C VAL A 259 -3.93 -2.62 6.25
N GLU A 260 -4.83 -2.38 5.31
CA GLU A 260 -6.00 -3.22 5.08
C GLU A 260 -5.54 -4.69 4.93
N GLY A 261 -6.47 -5.63 5.06
CA GLY A 261 -6.16 -7.06 5.06
C GLY A 261 -5.44 -7.57 3.81
N ALA A 262 -5.19 -6.72 2.81
CA ALA A 262 -4.27 -6.96 1.72
C ALA A 262 -3.64 -5.66 1.20
N MET A 263 -2.58 -5.78 0.39
CA MET A 263 -1.97 -4.69 -0.33
C MET A 263 -1.24 -5.17 -1.59
N THR A 264 -1.57 -4.56 -2.72
CA THR A 264 -0.81 -4.64 -3.96
C THR A 264 0.44 -3.77 -3.87
N VAL A 265 1.59 -4.34 -4.23
CA VAL A 265 2.90 -3.68 -4.21
C VAL A 265 3.52 -3.77 -5.58
N GLY A 266 3.87 -2.61 -6.14
CA GLY A 266 4.42 -2.53 -7.49
C GLY A 266 3.41 -3.05 -8.52
N THR A 267 3.89 -3.90 -9.42
CA THR A 267 3.11 -4.43 -10.54
C THR A 267 2.96 -5.95 -10.51
N ASP A 268 3.51 -6.64 -9.50
CA ASP A 268 3.67 -8.10 -9.54
C ASP A 268 3.49 -8.78 -8.19
N ARG A 269 3.12 -8.05 -7.13
CA ARG A 269 2.98 -8.63 -5.78
C ARG A 269 1.73 -8.18 -5.07
N ILE A 270 1.13 -9.11 -4.33
CA ILE A 270 0.03 -8.87 -3.41
C ILE A 270 0.40 -9.51 -2.07
N PHE A 271 0.35 -8.74 -1.00
CA PHE A 271 0.46 -9.26 0.36
C PHE A 271 -0.93 -9.37 0.94
N LEU A 272 -1.27 -10.49 1.56
CA LEU A 272 -2.62 -10.79 2.01
C LEU A 272 -2.59 -11.38 3.42
N LEU A 273 -3.50 -10.95 4.28
CA LEU A 273 -3.81 -11.62 5.53
C LEU A 273 -4.87 -12.68 5.28
N ALA A 274 -4.51 -13.95 5.53
CA ALA A 274 -5.39 -15.10 5.44
C ALA A 274 -5.35 -15.90 6.75
N PRO A 275 -6.04 -15.41 7.81
CA PRO A 275 -6.18 -16.18 9.04
C PRO A 275 -6.96 -17.47 8.74
N GLY A 276 -6.65 -18.54 9.46
CA GLY A 276 -7.38 -19.80 9.31
C GLY A 276 -8.87 -19.67 9.66
N GLY A 277 -9.65 -20.66 9.22
CA GLY A 277 -11.09 -20.72 9.45
C GLY A 277 -11.92 -19.94 8.44
N THR A 278 -13.23 -20.20 8.42
CA THR A 278 -14.15 -19.72 7.38
C THR A 278 -14.17 -18.20 7.25
N THR A 279 -14.30 -17.47 8.35
CA THR A 279 -14.33 -16.00 8.33
C THR A 279 -13.02 -15.40 7.80
N GLY A 280 -11.88 -15.96 8.21
CA GLY A 280 -10.56 -15.51 7.74
C GLY A 280 -10.41 -15.71 6.23
N MET A 281 -10.84 -16.87 5.71
CA MET A 281 -10.79 -17.17 4.28
C MET A 281 -11.77 -16.30 3.46
N THR A 282 -12.97 -16.05 3.97
CA THR A 282 -13.94 -15.13 3.33
C THR A 282 -13.34 -13.72 3.20
N ASN A 283 -12.71 -13.22 4.26
CA ASN A 283 -12.06 -11.91 4.22
C ASN A 283 -10.87 -11.89 3.27
N ALA A 284 -10.06 -12.96 3.25
CA ALA A 284 -8.89 -13.07 2.38
C ALA A 284 -9.27 -13.11 0.90
N THR A 285 -10.28 -13.91 0.54
CA THR A 285 -10.79 -13.98 -0.84
C THR A 285 -11.44 -12.65 -1.26
N GLN A 286 -12.16 -11.98 -0.37
CA GLN A 286 -12.69 -10.64 -0.64
C GLN A 286 -11.59 -9.60 -0.88
N ALA A 287 -10.54 -9.60 -0.05
CA ALA A 287 -9.42 -8.70 -0.24
C ALA A 287 -8.67 -9.00 -1.54
N LEU A 288 -8.51 -10.27 -1.91
CA LEU A 288 -7.91 -10.66 -3.20
C LEU A 288 -8.72 -10.17 -4.41
N ARG A 289 -10.07 -10.19 -4.33
CA ARG A 289 -10.95 -9.60 -5.35
C ARG A 289 -10.71 -8.10 -5.55
N HIS A 290 -10.24 -7.40 -4.52
CA HIS A 290 -9.89 -5.98 -4.59
C HIS A 290 -8.47 -5.75 -5.12
N GLU A 291 -7.50 -6.51 -4.61
CA GLU A 291 -6.09 -6.30 -4.94
C GLU A 291 -5.68 -6.80 -6.33
N LEU A 292 -6.25 -7.91 -6.81
CA LEU A 292 -5.84 -8.43 -8.11
C LEU A 292 -6.19 -7.49 -9.28
N PRO A 293 -7.36 -6.84 -9.31
CA PRO A 293 -7.59 -5.74 -10.25
C PRO A 293 -6.65 -4.55 -10.08
N ALA A 294 -6.25 -4.22 -8.85
CA ALA A 294 -5.27 -3.16 -8.60
C ALA A 294 -3.90 -3.52 -9.21
N ALA A 295 -3.48 -4.79 -9.15
CA ALA A 295 -2.28 -5.28 -9.82
C ALA A 295 -2.40 -5.19 -11.35
N VAL A 296 -3.54 -5.58 -11.93
CA VAL A 296 -3.81 -5.40 -13.37
C VAL A 296 -3.73 -3.92 -13.74
N PHE A 297 -4.37 -3.03 -12.99
CA PHE A 297 -4.32 -1.59 -13.23
C PHE A 297 -2.89 -1.06 -13.19
N ALA A 298 -2.10 -1.45 -12.19
CA ALA A 298 -0.70 -1.08 -12.09
C ALA A 298 0.08 -1.52 -13.33
N GLN A 299 -0.05 -2.78 -13.78
CA GLN A 299 0.62 -3.28 -14.99
C GLN A 299 0.18 -2.54 -16.28
N LYS A 300 -1.12 -2.21 -16.38
CA LYS A 300 -1.68 -1.51 -17.54
C LYS A 300 -1.34 -0.02 -17.59
N THR A 301 -0.77 0.54 -16.52
CA THR A 301 -0.41 1.96 -16.42
C THR A 301 1.05 2.20 -16.07
N ASP A 302 1.84 1.13 -15.89
CA ASP A 302 3.24 1.18 -15.49
C ASP A 302 4.08 1.97 -16.51
N ASN A 303 4.77 3.01 -16.03
CA ASN A 303 5.56 3.93 -16.83
C ASN A 303 6.63 4.60 -15.95
N PRO A 304 7.73 5.13 -16.53
CA PRO A 304 8.84 5.70 -15.76
C PRO A 304 8.62 7.14 -15.28
N TYR A 305 7.51 7.80 -15.64
CA TYR A 305 7.31 9.24 -15.41
C TYR A 305 6.45 9.55 -14.18
N GLY A 306 5.50 8.68 -13.84
CA GLY A 306 4.72 8.82 -12.63
C GLY A 306 3.47 7.94 -12.61
N PRO A 307 2.90 7.68 -11.43
CA PRO A 307 1.69 6.88 -11.32
C PRO A 307 0.46 7.64 -11.87
N PRO A 308 -0.56 6.92 -12.35
CA PRO A 308 -1.86 7.51 -12.67
C PRO A 308 -2.54 8.09 -11.40
N PRO A 309 -3.59 8.92 -11.57
CA PRO A 309 -4.34 9.52 -10.47
C PRO A 309 -4.82 8.51 -9.44
N ARG A 310 -4.72 8.87 -8.15
CA ARG A 310 -5.18 8.01 -7.06
C ARG A 310 -6.69 7.74 -7.11
N TRP A 311 -7.52 8.72 -7.48
CA TRP A 311 -8.95 8.46 -7.64
C TRP A 311 -9.25 7.38 -8.69
N LEU A 312 -8.44 7.33 -9.76
CA LEU A 312 -8.64 6.35 -10.82
C LEU A 312 -8.21 4.96 -10.35
N SER A 313 -7.05 4.84 -9.71
CA SER A 313 -6.56 3.55 -9.21
C SER A 313 -7.48 2.95 -8.14
N GLN A 314 -7.89 3.75 -7.15
CA GLN A 314 -8.79 3.30 -6.09
C GLN A 314 -10.19 3.00 -6.64
N GLY A 315 -10.74 3.87 -7.50
CA GLY A 315 -12.05 3.66 -8.10
C GLY A 315 -12.11 2.44 -9.00
N PHE A 316 -11.03 2.18 -9.75
CA PHE A 316 -10.90 1.00 -10.61
C PHE A 316 -10.87 -0.29 -9.80
N GLY A 317 -10.07 -0.35 -8.73
CA GLY A 317 -10.01 -1.51 -7.84
C GLY A 317 -11.39 -1.86 -7.27
N LEU A 318 -12.08 -0.87 -6.70
CA LEU A 318 -13.43 -1.03 -6.17
C LEU A 318 -14.43 -1.47 -7.23
N PHE A 319 -14.42 -0.83 -8.42
CA PHE A 319 -15.32 -1.16 -9.51
C PHE A 319 -15.14 -2.61 -9.98
N MET A 320 -13.89 -3.04 -10.15
CA MET A 320 -13.57 -4.39 -10.60
C MET A 320 -13.84 -5.46 -9.53
N ALA A 321 -13.71 -5.10 -8.26
CA ALA A 321 -14.11 -5.95 -7.14
C ALA A 321 -15.64 -6.14 -7.05
N GLY A 322 -16.42 -5.40 -7.85
CA GLY A 322 -17.88 -5.45 -7.84
C GLY A 322 -18.51 -4.65 -6.70
N GLU A 323 -17.77 -3.71 -6.11
CA GLU A 323 -18.31 -2.85 -5.06
C GLU A 323 -19.39 -1.93 -5.62
N THR A 324 -20.44 -1.73 -4.84
CA THR A 324 -21.60 -0.93 -5.23
C THR A 324 -21.78 0.26 -4.29
N ILE A 325 -22.41 1.32 -4.79
CA ILE A 325 -22.80 2.48 -3.98
C ILE A 325 -24.32 2.38 -3.80
N SER A 326 -24.79 2.35 -2.55
CA SER A 326 -26.25 2.34 -2.30
C SER A 326 -26.96 3.54 -2.89
N GLU A 327 -28.26 3.37 -3.13
CA GLU A 327 -29.14 4.46 -3.56
C GLU A 327 -29.09 5.65 -2.58
N GLN A 328 -29.01 5.39 -1.28
CA GLN A 328 -28.87 6.44 -0.26
C GLN A 328 -27.57 7.22 -0.42
N ASN A 329 -26.46 6.51 -0.65
CA ASN A 329 -25.16 7.14 -0.86
C ASN A 329 -25.12 7.94 -2.16
N TYR A 330 -25.76 7.45 -3.24
CA TYR A 330 -25.93 8.23 -4.47
C TYR A 330 -26.76 9.49 -4.28
N LYS A 331 -27.86 9.43 -3.52
CA LYS A 331 -28.67 10.63 -3.18
C LYS A 331 -27.82 11.69 -2.47
N ALA A 332 -26.98 11.27 -1.54
CA ALA A 332 -26.10 12.17 -0.81
C ALA A 332 -24.96 12.74 -1.69
N LEU A 333 -24.38 11.95 -2.58
CA LEU A 333 -23.46 12.47 -3.62
C LEU A 333 -24.16 13.52 -4.48
N GLY A 334 -25.42 13.29 -4.88
CA GLY A 334 -26.24 14.25 -5.61
C GLY A 334 -26.39 15.58 -4.86
N GLN A 335 -26.68 15.54 -3.56
CA GLN A 335 -26.78 16.73 -2.71
C GLN A 335 -25.43 17.45 -2.56
N LEU A 336 -24.33 16.72 -2.41
CA LEU A 336 -22.99 17.29 -2.40
C LEU A 336 -22.67 17.97 -3.73
N ALA A 337 -23.06 17.37 -4.86
CA ALA A 337 -22.89 17.95 -6.19
C ALA A 337 -23.70 19.24 -6.37
N GLN A 338 -24.96 19.25 -5.92
CA GLN A 338 -25.84 20.44 -5.98
C GLN A 338 -25.28 21.62 -5.18
N ASN A 339 -24.65 21.33 -4.04
CA ASN A 339 -24.07 22.33 -3.15
C ASN A 339 -22.59 22.64 -3.46
N ASN A 340 -22.04 22.10 -4.55
CA ASN A 340 -20.64 22.30 -4.96
C ASN A 340 -19.60 21.86 -3.91
N ARG A 341 -19.90 20.76 -3.18
CA ARG A 341 -19.10 20.21 -2.08
C ARG A 341 -18.41 18.88 -2.39
N LEU A 342 -18.52 18.40 -3.62
CA LEU A 342 -17.71 17.27 -4.07
C LEU A 342 -16.22 17.65 -4.09
N LEU A 343 -15.36 16.73 -3.67
CA LEU A 343 -13.91 16.92 -3.73
C LEU A 343 -13.48 17.02 -5.21
N PRO A 344 -12.70 18.04 -5.60
CA PRO A 344 -12.21 18.15 -6.97
C PRO A 344 -11.36 16.94 -7.37
N LEU A 345 -11.53 16.40 -8.57
CA LEU A 345 -10.76 15.23 -9.01
C LEU A 345 -9.26 15.54 -9.08
N ARG A 346 -8.90 16.77 -9.44
CA ARG A 346 -7.51 17.26 -9.42
C ARG A 346 -6.87 17.14 -8.04
N THR A 347 -7.62 17.40 -6.97
CA THR A 347 -7.14 17.20 -5.58
C THR A 347 -6.95 15.71 -5.28
N LEU A 348 -7.81 14.86 -5.82
CA LEU A 348 -7.74 13.41 -5.66
C LEU A 348 -6.73 12.72 -6.59
N ASN A 349 -5.98 13.46 -7.42
CA ASN A 349 -4.87 12.90 -8.17
C ASN A 349 -3.75 12.42 -7.22
N GLY A 350 -3.51 13.19 -6.14
CA GLY A 350 -2.49 12.91 -5.14
C GLY A 350 -3.01 12.08 -3.96
N ASN A 351 -2.46 12.35 -2.77
CA ASN A 351 -2.90 11.68 -1.55
C ASN A 351 -4.35 12.01 -1.22
N PHE A 352 -5.10 10.98 -0.81
CA PHE A 352 -6.43 11.20 -0.26
C PHE A 352 -6.34 11.99 1.05
N PRO A 353 -7.40 12.74 1.40
CA PRO A 353 -7.48 13.45 2.67
C PRO A 353 -7.21 12.53 3.87
N THR A 354 -6.67 13.09 4.95
CA THR A 354 -6.37 12.34 6.17
C THR A 354 -7.54 12.23 7.13
N SER A 355 -8.54 13.12 7.01
CA SER A 355 -9.76 13.01 7.80
C SER A 355 -10.53 11.76 7.36
N ASP A 356 -10.98 10.94 8.31
CA ASP A 356 -11.71 9.70 7.97
C ASP A 356 -12.91 9.97 7.06
N ARG A 357 -13.56 11.12 7.26
CA ARG A 357 -14.70 11.55 6.47
C ARG A 357 -14.32 11.89 5.03
N ASP A 358 -13.36 12.77 4.83
CA ASP A 358 -13.01 13.19 3.47
C ASP A 358 -12.30 12.06 2.72
N ARG A 359 -11.58 11.19 3.43
CA ARG A 359 -11.02 9.95 2.89
C ARG A 359 -12.13 9.03 2.38
N SER A 360 -13.14 8.76 3.20
CA SER A 360 -14.30 7.94 2.82
C SER A 360 -15.02 8.53 1.59
N LEU A 361 -15.24 9.85 1.58
CA LEU A 361 -15.85 10.54 0.44
C LEU A 361 -14.99 10.42 -0.81
N ALA A 362 -13.66 10.51 -0.70
CA ALA A 362 -12.75 10.33 -1.83
C ALA A 362 -12.88 8.92 -2.45
N TYR A 363 -12.97 7.86 -1.64
CA TYR A 363 -13.20 6.49 -2.12
C TYR A 363 -14.55 6.35 -2.84
N VAL A 364 -15.63 6.88 -2.25
CA VAL A 364 -16.97 6.79 -2.85
C VAL A 364 -17.06 7.60 -4.14
N GLN A 365 -16.47 8.80 -4.19
CA GLN A 365 -16.38 9.58 -5.42
C GLN A 365 -15.58 8.87 -6.50
N SER A 366 -14.48 8.22 -6.12
CA SER A 366 -13.62 7.44 -7.03
C SER A 366 -14.39 6.28 -7.68
N LEU A 367 -15.15 5.51 -6.88
CA LEU A 367 -16.02 4.46 -7.41
C LEU A 367 -17.15 5.04 -8.28
N SER A 368 -17.75 6.17 -7.89
CA SER A 368 -18.81 6.82 -8.67
C SER A 368 -18.31 7.30 -10.04
N VAL A 369 -17.15 7.94 -10.11
CA VAL A 369 -16.60 8.44 -11.37
C VAL A 369 -16.19 7.30 -12.29
N VAL A 370 -15.62 6.21 -11.76
CA VAL A 370 -15.24 5.05 -12.57
C VAL A 370 -16.48 4.31 -13.11
N ASN A 371 -17.50 4.09 -12.27
CA ASN A 371 -18.78 3.52 -12.72
C ASN A 371 -19.38 4.31 -13.89
N TRP A 372 -19.48 5.63 -13.71
CA TRP A 372 -20.01 6.54 -14.73
C TRP A 372 -19.13 6.56 -15.98
N MET A 373 -17.80 6.51 -15.83
CA MET A 373 -16.85 6.52 -16.94
C MET A 373 -16.99 5.27 -17.82
N TYR A 374 -17.10 4.08 -17.22
CA TYR A 374 -17.31 2.84 -17.97
C TYR A 374 -18.63 2.83 -18.74
N ASP A 375 -19.70 3.32 -18.13
CA ASP A 375 -21.02 3.42 -18.76
C ASP A 375 -21.04 4.45 -19.91
N THR A 376 -20.45 5.62 -19.68
CA THR A 376 -20.51 6.74 -20.62
C THR A 376 -19.58 6.57 -21.82
N TYR A 377 -18.36 6.05 -21.61
CA TYR A 377 -17.34 5.98 -22.65
C TYR A 377 -17.12 4.56 -23.18
N GLY A 378 -17.56 3.53 -22.44
CA GLY A 378 -17.38 2.13 -22.79
C GLY A 378 -15.97 1.60 -22.53
N PRO A 379 -15.79 0.26 -22.53
CA PRO A 379 -14.54 -0.39 -22.16
C PRO A 379 -13.37 -0.04 -23.07
N GLU A 380 -13.60 0.16 -24.38
CA GLU A 380 -12.52 0.46 -25.33
C GLU A 380 -11.89 1.85 -25.09
N LYS A 381 -12.69 2.85 -24.74
CA LYS A 381 -12.18 4.18 -24.35
C LYS A 381 -11.44 4.15 -23.02
N VAL A 382 -11.91 3.34 -22.06
CA VAL A 382 -11.20 3.15 -20.81
C VAL A 382 -9.87 2.42 -21.03
N LYS A 383 -9.81 1.40 -21.89
CA LYS A 383 -8.54 0.79 -22.30
C LYS A 383 -7.59 1.79 -22.94
N ALA A 384 -8.10 2.65 -23.82
CA ALA A 384 -7.30 3.72 -24.42
C ALA A 384 -6.76 4.73 -23.38
N LEU A 385 -7.54 5.03 -22.34
CA LEU A 385 -7.10 5.83 -21.19
C LEU A 385 -5.95 5.14 -20.43
N LEU A 386 -6.08 3.84 -20.11
CA LEU A 386 -5.02 3.09 -19.44
C LEU A 386 -3.75 3.04 -20.29
N ALA A 387 -3.87 2.80 -21.60
CA ALA A 387 -2.75 2.82 -22.53
C ALA A 387 -2.06 4.20 -22.60
N ALA A 388 -2.82 5.29 -22.56
CA ALA A 388 -2.23 6.64 -22.52
C ALA A 388 -1.40 6.88 -21.24
N PHE A 389 -1.84 6.35 -20.09
CA PHE A 389 -1.02 6.37 -18.88
C PHE A 389 0.22 5.48 -18.99
N LYS A 390 0.11 4.31 -19.62
CA LYS A 390 1.26 3.42 -19.87
C LYS A 390 2.35 4.08 -20.71
N GLU A 391 1.96 4.97 -21.62
CA GLU A 391 2.91 5.77 -22.41
C GLU A 391 3.55 6.93 -21.62
N GLY A 392 3.10 7.20 -20.39
CA GLY A 392 3.61 8.30 -19.57
C GLY A 392 2.88 9.63 -19.73
N SER A 393 1.67 9.63 -20.30
CA SER A 393 0.89 10.85 -20.47
C SER A 393 0.55 11.50 -19.12
N THR A 394 0.50 12.83 -19.09
CA THR A 394 -0.06 13.58 -17.96
C THR A 394 -1.54 13.22 -17.77
N VAL A 395 -2.12 13.56 -16.62
CA VAL A 395 -3.54 13.24 -16.34
C VAL A 395 -4.48 13.89 -17.37
N GLU A 396 -4.20 15.14 -17.72
CA GLU A 396 -4.93 15.91 -18.72
C GLU A 396 -4.83 15.28 -20.10
N ASP A 397 -3.60 14.94 -20.52
CA ASP A 397 -3.35 14.37 -21.84
C ASP A 397 -3.90 12.95 -21.94
N ALA A 398 -3.80 12.16 -20.88
CA ALA A 398 -4.35 10.80 -20.83
C ALA A 398 -5.88 10.82 -20.95
N VAL A 399 -6.57 11.69 -20.21
CA VAL A 399 -8.02 11.85 -20.32
C VAL A 399 -8.42 12.35 -21.71
N LYS A 400 -7.68 13.31 -22.27
CA LYS A 400 -7.93 13.82 -23.63
C LYS A 400 -7.73 12.74 -24.69
N LYS A 401 -6.62 12.01 -24.64
CA LYS A 401 -6.27 10.96 -25.60
C LYS A 401 -7.21 9.75 -25.48
N GLY A 402 -7.47 9.29 -24.27
CA GLY A 402 -8.28 8.10 -24.01
C GLY A 402 -9.78 8.34 -24.19
N LEU A 403 -10.31 9.41 -23.58
CA LEU A 403 -11.74 9.67 -23.51
C LEU A 403 -12.24 10.70 -24.53
N GLY A 404 -11.34 11.47 -25.15
CA GLY A 404 -11.69 12.47 -26.17
C GLY A 404 -12.26 13.78 -25.61
N VAL A 405 -12.07 14.06 -24.32
CA VAL A 405 -12.56 15.26 -23.63
C VAL A 405 -11.45 15.88 -22.78
N SER A 406 -11.51 17.18 -22.48
CA SER A 406 -10.58 17.75 -21.49
C SER A 406 -10.88 17.21 -20.08
N PHE A 407 -9.89 17.26 -19.19
CA PHE A 407 -10.08 16.86 -17.79
C PHE A 407 -11.21 17.64 -17.10
N ASP A 408 -11.29 18.96 -17.32
CA ASP A 408 -12.33 19.80 -16.74
C ASP A 408 -13.72 19.46 -17.29
N GLN A 409 -13.82 19.14 -18.58
CA GLN A 409 -15.06 18.66 -19.19
C GLN A 409 -15.46 17.30 -18.62
N PHE A 410 -14.50 16.39 -18.44
CA PHE A 410 -14.73 15.08 -17.82
C PHE A 410 -15.29 15.23 -16.40
N GLU A 411 -14.63 16.01 -15.55
CA GLU A 411 -15.07 16.25 -14.17
C GLU A 411 -16.44 16.93 -14.13
N THR A 412 -16.67 17.94 -14.97
CA THR A 412 -17.96 18.65 -15.04
C THR A 412 -19.09 17.71 -15.47
N ARG A 413 -18.87 16.88 -16.49
CA ARG A 413 -19.85 15.90 -16.96
C ARG A 413 -20.20 14.89 -15.87
N TRP A 414 -19.20 14.36 -15.17
CA TRP A 414 -19.44 13.45 -14.04
C TRP A 414 -20.24 14.12 -12.92
N LYS A 415 -19.85 15.32 -12.48
CA LYS A 415 -20.58 16.06 -11.43
C LYS A 415 -22.03 16.32 -11.82
N ASN A 416 -22.28 16.66 -13.09
CA ASN A 416 -23.63 16.80 -13.62
C ASN A 416 -24.40 15.47 -13.65
N ALA A 417 -23.75 14.37 -13.99
CA ALA A 417 -24.34 13.03 -13.99
C ALA A 417 -24.71 12.57 -12.57
N VAL A 418 -23.91 12.92 -11.56
CA VAL A 418 -24.24 12.71 -10.15
C VAL A 418 -25.42 13.61 -9.74
N LYS A 419 -25.40 14.89 -10.11
CA LYS A 419 -26.44 15.87 -9.79
C LYS A 419 -27.82 15.49 -10.33
N ASN A 420 -27.90 14.93 -11.54
CA ASN A 420 -29.15 14.54 -12.19
C ASN A 420 -29.51 13.05 -11.99
N GLY A 421 -28.72 12.31 -11.21
CA GLY A 421 -28.96 10.90 -10.88
C GLY A 421 -28.63 9.90 -11.99
N SER A 422 -28.12 10.31 -13.15
CA SER A 422 -27.71 9.39 -14.21
C SER A 422 -26.53 8.50 -13.80
N ALA A 423 -25.59 9.00 -12.99
CA ALA A 423 -24.48 8.19 -12.47
C ALA A 423 -24.97 7.01 -11.59
N ALA A 424 -26.08 7.19 -10.87
CA ALA A 424 -26.68 6.11 -10.08
C ALA A 424 -27.30 5.03 -10.99
N LYS A 425 -27.90 5.42 -12.12
CA LYS A 425 -28.44 4.50 -13.12
C LYS A 425 -27.34 3.72 -13.84
N SER A 426 -26.24 4.37 -14.19
CA SER A 426 -25.04 3.74 -14.75
C SER A 426 -24.52 2.62 -13.84
N ALA A 427 -24.45 2.90 -12.53
CA ALA A 427 -23.96 1.93 -11.56
C ALA A 427 -24.89 0.73 -11.36
N SER A 428 -26.21 0.90 -11.43
CA SER A 428 -27.14 -0.24 -11.35
C SER A 428 -27.04 -1.15 -12.58
N GLN A 429 -26.81 -0.59 -13.77
CA GLN A 429 -26.61 -1.35 -15.00
C GLN A 429 -25.28 -2.13 -14.97
N ASN A 430 -24.20 -1.50 -14.53
CA ASN A 430 -22.91 -2.18 -14.36
C ASN A 430 -22.96 -3.22 -13.25
N GLY A 431 -23.68 -2.96 -12.16
CA GLY A 431 -23.93 -3.94 -11.11
C GLY A 431 -24.65 -5.18 -11.64
N ALA A 432 -25.66 -5.01 -12.51
CA ALA A 432 -26.37 -6.13 -13.15
C ALA A 432 -25.45 -6.94 -14.09
N ARG A 433 -24.53 -6.27 -14.81
CA ARG A 433 -23.51 -6.91 -15.64
C ARG A 433 -22.47 -7.66 -14.79
N ALA A 434 -22.11 -7.13 -13.63
CA ALA A 434 -21.14 -7.74 -12.72
C ALA A 434 -21.71 -8.91 -11.89
N SER A 435 -23.02 -8.89 -11.59
CA SER A 435 -23.71 -9.83 -10.69
C SER A 435 -24.34 -11.04 -11.39
N GLY A 436 -24.06 -11.25 -12.69
CA GLY A 436 -24.46 -12.47 -13.39
C GLY A 436 -23.96 -13.79 -12.77
N GLU A 437 -23.08 -13.76 -11.75
CA GLU A 437 -22.55 -14.98 -11.12
C GLU A 437 -22.01 -14.84 -9.68
N ALA A 438 -22.32 -13.77 -8.93
CA ALA A 438 -21.90 -13.63 -7.54
C ALA A 438 -23.10 -13.35 -6.62
N ALA A 439 -23.32 -14.26 -5.67
CA ALA A 439 -24.43 -14.26 -4.74
C ALA A 439 -24.60 -12.89 -4.04
N GLN A 440 -25.82 -12.38 -4.12
CA GLN A 440 -26.30 -11.27 -3.31
C GLN A 440 -26.17 -11.63 -1.82
N THR A 441 -25.18 -11.06 -1.13
CA THR A 441 -25.26 -10.91 0.32
C THR A 441 -26.14 -9.69 0.58
N GLY A 442 -27.41 -9.92 0.91
CA GLY A 442 -28.47 -8.93 1.14
C GLY A 442 -28.32 -8.09 2.40
N ASP A 443 -27.10 -7.68 2.73
CA ASP A 443 -26.78 -6.83 3.87
C ASP A 443 -25.73 -5.84 3.38
N GLY A 444 -26.11 -4.56 3.21
CA GLY A 444 -25.42 -3.51 2.44
C GLY A 444 -23.92 -3.73 2.26
N GLY A 445 -23.44 -3.63 1.02
CA GLY A 445 -22.08 -4.00 0.60
C GLY A 445 -20.98 -3.35 1.44
N LEU A 446 -19.72 -3.80 1.25
CA LEU A 446 -18.58 -3.29 2.03
C LEU A 446 -18.53 -1.75 2.01
N MET A 447 -18.82 -1.12 0.87
CA MET A 447 -18.92 0.34 0.79
C MET A 447 -19.97 0.97 1.72
N ASP A 448 -21.14 0.36 1.90
CA ASP A 448 -22.19 0.92 2.77
C ASP A 448 -21.81 0.82 4.25
N ARG A 449 -21.21 -0.30 4.65
CA ARG A 449 -20.77 -0.51 6.04
C ARG A 449 -19.61 0.42 6.41
N PHE A 450 -18.66 0.61 5.50
CA PHE A 450 -17.48 1.44 5.77
C PHE A 450 -17.76 2.93 5.59
N PHE A 451 -18.57 3.33 4.61
CA PHE A 451 -18.66 4.74 4.19
C PHE A 451 -20.04 5.37 4.37
N GLY A 452 -21.09 4.58 4.64
CA GLY A 452 -22.45 5.07 4.89
C GLY A 452 -22.54 6.13 6.00
N PRO A 453 -21.90 5.95 7.18
CA PRO A 453 -21.95 6.95 8.25
C PRO A 453 -21.36 8.31 7.85
N THR A 454 -20.28 8.31 7.08
CA THR A 454 -19.64 9.55 6.60
C THR A 454 -20.53 10.31 5.63
N ILE A 455 -21.15 9.59 4.69
CA ILE A 455 -22.01 10.21 3.69
C ILE A 455 -23.29 10.76 4.34
N ALA A 456 -23.84 10.03 5.32
CA ALA A 456 -24.95 10.51 6.14
C ALA A 456 -24.59 11.78 6.94
N TYR A 457 -23.36 11.89 7.43
CA TYR A 457 -22.88 13.10 8.12
C TYR A 457 -22.92 14.34 7.21
N TRP A 458 -22.41 14.24 5.98
CA TRP A 458 -22.44 15.38 5.05
C TRP A 458 -23.85 15.77 4.64
N ARG A 459 -24.75 14.80 4.48
CA ARG A 459 -26.18 15.05 4.31
C ARG A 459 -26.76 15.80 5.51
N GLY A 460 -26.38 15.44 6.73
CA GLY A 460 -26.82 16.10 7.97
C GLY A 460 -26.40 17.57 8.05
N ILE A 461 -25.18 17.91 7.61
CA ILE A 461 -24.72 19.31 7.54
C ILE A 461 -25.47 20.10 6.49
N LEU A 462 -25.73 19.50 5.34
CA LEU A 462 -26.31 20.21 4.21
C LEU A 462 -27.81 20.46 4.39
N GLY A 463 -28.51 19.58 5.10
CA GLY A 463 -29.92 19.73 5.48
C GLY A 463 -30.91 19.88 4.30
N PRO A 464 -32.22 19.71 4.52
CA PRO A 464 -33.26 20.05 3.53
C PRO A 464 -33.46 21.56 3.34
N SER A 465 -32.82 22.40 4.15
CA SER A 465 -33.05 23.84 4.25
C SER A 465 -31.82 24.67 3.90
N ALA A 466 -31.43 24.64 2.62
CA ALA A 466 -30.58 25.68 2.01
C ALA A 466 -31.51 26.64 1.24
N PRO A 467 -31.73 27.91 1.69
CA PRO A 467 -30.65 28.90 1.80
C PRO A 467 -30.69 29.82 3.07
N ALA A 468 -31.58 29.61 4.03
CA ALA A 468 -31.84 30.61 5.08
C ALA A 468 -30.74 30.72 6.18
N VAL A 469 -29.88 29.72 6.35
CA VAL A 469 -28.92 29.68 7.47
C VAL A 469 -27.50 30.15 7.08
N ILE A 470 -27.20 30.26 5.79
CA ILE A 470 -25.90 30.77 5.34
C ILE A 470 -25.82 32.31 5.48
N ILE A 471 -26.94 33.03 5.47
CA ILE A 471 -26.96 34.47 5.78
C ILE A 471 -26.80 34.72 7.29
N GLY A 472 -27.34 33.84 8.14
CA GLY A 472 -27.27 33.99 9.60
C GLY A 472 -25.87 33.75 10.19
N VAL A 473 -25.16 32.71 9.73
CA VAL A 473 -23.84 32.37 10.30
C VAL A 473 -22.75 33.32 9.80
N THR A 474 -22.81 33.79 8.56
CA THR A 474 -21.87 34.82 8.08
C THR A 474 -22.16 36.18 8.71
N ALA A 475 -23.42 36.55 8.97
CA ALA A 475 -23.76 37.79 9.66
C ALA A 475 -23.31 37.78 11.13
N VAL A 476 -23.44 36.66 11.86
CA VAL A 476 -23.00 36.57 13.27
C VAL A 476 -21.48 36.57 13.40
N VAL A 477 -20.75 35.95 12.46
CA VAL A 477 -19.28 35.98 12.46
C VAL A 477 -18.75 37.35 12.04
N VAL A 478 -19.36 38.01 11.06
CA VAL A 478 -18.96 39.37 10.65
C VAL A 478 -19.33 40.42 11.71
N LEU A 479 -20.52 40.34 12.32
CA LEU A 479 -20.90 41.24 13.43
C LEU A 479 -20.07 41.00 14.69
N GLY A 480 -19.70 39.75 14.98
CA GLY A 480 -18.78 39.42 16.07
C GLY A 480 -17.38 39.99 15.87
N ILE A 481 -16.85 39.94 14.65
CA ILE A 481 -15.53 40.51 14.31
C ILE A 481 -15.58 42.05 14.35
N VAL A 482 -16.64 42.67 13.86
CA VAL A 482 -16.82 44.14 13.92
C VAL A 482 -17.01 44.64 15.36
N ALA A 483 -17.70 43.89 16.22
CA ALA A 483 -17.85 44.24 17.64
C ALA A 483 -16.52 44.12 18.42
N VAL A 484 -15.68 43.14 18.10
CA VAL A 484 -14.36 42.96 18.73
C VAL A 484 -13.37 44.04 18.26
N ILE A 485 -13.39 44.40 16.97
CA ILE A 485 -12.54 45.47 16.42
C ILE A 485 -13.03 46.86 16.88
N GLY A 486 -14.35 47.09 16.91
CA GLY A 486 -14.93 48.33 17.43
C GLY A 486 -14.70 48.53 18.93
N GLY A 487 -14.79 47.45 19.72
CA GLY A 487 -14.52 47.47 21.16
C GLY A 487 -13.05 47.76 21.51
N THR A 488 -12.11 47.23 20.73
CA THR A 488 -10.67 47.49 20.92
C THR A 488 -10.25 48.88 20.47
N ILE A 489 -10.85 49.43 19.41
CA ILE A 489 -10.61 50.82 18.98
C ILE A 489 -11.25 51.81 19.98
N PHE A 490 -12.45 51.52 20.49
CA PHE A 490 -13.11 52.39 21.47
C PHE A 490 -12.39 52.39 22.83
N SER A 491 -11.83 51.26 23.28
CA SER A 491 -11.00 51.22 24.50
C SER A 491 -9.67 51.96 24.33
N ALA A 492 -9.04 51.87 23.15
CA ALA A 492 -7.80 52.58 22.85
C ALA A 492 -8.01 54.11 22.75
N VAL A 493 -9.10 54.57 22.13
CA VAL A 493 -9.44 56.00 22.03
C VAL A 493 -9.88 56.59 23.37
N ARG A 494 -10.50 55.80 24.26
CA ARG A 494 -10.88 56.25 25.60
C ARG A 494 -9.69 56.29 26.57
N GLY A 495 -8.71 55.39 26.41
CA GLY A 495 -7.44 55.44 27.15
C GLY A 495 -6.57 56.64 26.76
N ALA A 496 -6.50 56.96 25.47
CA ALA A 496 -5.72 58.09 24.96
C ALA A 496 -6.32 59.49 25.25
N ARG A 497 -7.54 59.56 25.78
CA ARG A 497 -8.19 60.82 26.23
C ARG A 497 -8.21 60.99 27.76
N SER A 498 -7.59 60.07 28.49
CA SER A 498 -7.40 60.18 29.94
C SER A 498 -5.93 60.39 30.35
N GLU A 499 -5.04 60.59 29.38
CA GLU A 499 -3.61 60.91 29.59
C GLU A 499 -3.19 62.27 29.01
N ASP A 500 -4.14 63.09 28.58
CA ASP A 500 -4.06 64.56 28.44
C ASP A 500 -5.19 65.16 29.29
#